data_AF-A0A416TPN1-F1
#
_entry.id   AF-A0A416TPN1-F1
#
_cell.length_a   1.000
_cell.length_b   1.000
_cell.length_c   1.000
_cell.angle_alpha   90.00
_cell.angle_beta   90.00
_cell.angle_gamma   90.00
#
_symmetry.space_group_name_H-M   'P 1'
#
loop_
_entity.id
_entity.type
_entity.pdbx_description
1 polymer ?
#
loop_
_entity_poly.entity_id
_entity_poly.type
_entity_poly.pdbx_seq_one_letter_code
_entity_poly.pdbx_strand_id
1 'polypeptide(L)'
;MVAAVDLFYLNVKMQKLIQQVAEAEGKKLKPNQAVKLRKMGKEITKKAIECVLAGEEQKKPQSVSVKLPLELYERYFGQMDAGAVQEIMEKALEGYFGKKAAGA
;
A
#
# COMPACT_ATOMS: atom_id res chain seq x y z
N MET A 1 6.59 16.61 -23.67
CA MET A 1 6.77 17.67 -22.66
C MET A 1 7.37 17.06 -21.40
N VAL A 2 8.19 17.83 -20.71
CA VAL A 2 9.37 17.38 -19.95
C VAL A 2 9.00 17.05 -18.49
N ALA A 3 9.44 15.89 -17.97
CA ALA A 3 9.21 15.48 -16.58
C ALA A 3 9.63 16.53 -15.54
N ALA A 4 10.63 17.36 -15.86
CA ALA A 4 11.07 18.49 -15.02
C ALA A 4 10.00 19.60 -14.89
N VAL A 5 9.17 19.81 -15.91
CA VAL A 5 8.09 20.82 -15.90
C VAL A 5 6.95 20.37 -14.97
N ASP A 6 6.59 19.09 -15.01
CA ASP A 6 5.56 18.50 -14.14
C ASP A 6 5.98 18.45 -12.67
N LEU A 7 7.28 18.31 -12.40
CA LEU A 7 7.83 18.33 -11.05
C LEU A 7 7.89 19.74 -10.47
N PHE A 8 7.95 20.81 -11.29
CA PHE A 8 7.99 22.20 -10.83
C PHE A 8 6.73 22.66 -10.08
N TYR A 9 5.61 21.96 -10.28
CA TYR A 9 4.37 22.17 -9.54
C TYR A 9 4.35 21.50 -8.14
N LEU A 10 5.32 20.63 -7.85
CA LEU A 10 5.50 20.03 -6.52
C LEU A 10 6.43 20.90 -5.68
N ASN A 11 6.22 20.89 -4.36
CA ASN A 11 7.01 21.67 -3.41
C ASN A 11 8.51 21.29 -3.52
N VAL A 12 9.43 22.25 -3.34
CA VAL A 12 10.90 22.05 -3.43
C VAL A 12 11.37 20.89 -2.54
N LYS A 13 10.73 20.70 -1.38
CA LYS A 13 10.99 19.56 -0.47
C LYS A 13 10.70 18.21 -1.14
N MET A 14 9.61 18.11 -1.91
CA MET A 14 9.21 16.88 -2.60
C MET A 14 10.11 16.59 -3.80
N GLN A 15 10.50 17.63 -4.56
CA GLN A 15 11.46 17.45 -5.65
C GLN A 15 12.80 16.90 -5.14
N LYS A 16 13.31 17.46 -4.03
CA LYS A 16 14.51 16.94 -3.37
C LYS A 16 14.32 15.49 -2.92
N LEU A 17 13.16 15.16 -2.36
CA LEU A 17 12.86 13.78 -1.96
C LEU A 17 12.84 12.82 -3.16
N ILE A 18 12.19 13.21 -4.25
CA ILE A 18 12.11 12.39 -5.48
C ILE A 18 13.50 12.20 -6.09
N GLN A 19 14.30 13.26 -6.13
CA GLN A 19 15.69 13.21 -6.60
C GLN A 19 16.52 12.28 -5.72
N GLN A 20 16.44 12.41 -4.40
CA GLN A 20 17.19 11.60 -3.44
C GLN A 20 16.82 10.12 -3.52
N VAL A 21 15.53 9.79 -3.66
CA VAL A 21 15.09 8.39 -3.82
C VAL A 21 15.49 7.83 -5.19
N ALA A 22 15.39 8.63 -6.26
CA ALA A 22 15.83 8.22 -7.59
C ALA A 22 17.35 7.95 -7.66
N GLU A 23 18.15 8.77 -6.98
CA GLU A 23 19.59 8.57 -6.80
C GLU A 23 19.90 7.34 -5.95
N ALA A 24 19.18 7.14 -4.85
CA ALA A 24 19.35 5.96 -3.99
C ALA A 24 18.99 4.65 -4.70
N GLU A 25 17.95 4.64 -5.54
CA GLU A 25 17.61 3.49 -6.37
C GLU A 25 18.50 3.34 -7.61
N GLY A 26 19.33 4.33 -7.95
CA GLY A 26 20.14 4.35 -9.16
C GLY A 26 19.32 4.35 -10.46
N LYS A 27 18.03 4.72 -10.40
CA LYS A 27 17.09 4.67 -11.53
C LYS A 27 16.62 6.07 -11.91
N LYS A 28 16.64 6.37 -13.22
CA LYS A 28 16.05 7.61 -13.75
C LYS A 28 14.53 7.55 -13.70
N LEU A 29 13.90 8.61 -13.16
CA LEU A 29 12.46 8.75 -13.09
C LEU A 29 11.82 8.66 -14.49
N LYS A 30 10.97 7.66 -14.71
CA LYS A 30 10.24 7.52 -15.99
C LYS A 30 9.12 8.56 -16.08
N PRO A 31 8.72 8.99 -17.29
CA PRO A 31 7.62 9.93 -17.46
C PRO A 31 6.31 9.44 -16.81
N ASN A 32 6.01 8.14 -16.88
CA ASN A 32 4.84 7.54 -16.24
C ASN A 32 4.86 7.64 -14.70
N GLN A 33 6.06 7.59 -14.09
CA GLN A 33 6.24 7.73 -12.64
C GLN A 33 6.05 9.19 -12.21
N ALA A 34 6.61 10.14 -12.98
CA ALA A 34 6.42 11.57 -12.75
C ALA A 34 4.93 11.97 -12.77
N VAL A 35 4.14 11.41 -13.70
CA VAL A 35 2.69 11.64 -13.78
C VAL A 35 1.96 11.06 -12.57
N LYS A 36 2.32 9.86 -12.08
CA LYS A 36 1.74 9.26 -10.86
C LYS A 36 2.04 10.12 -9.63
N LEU A 37 3.28 10.57 -9.48
CA LEU A 37 3.68 11.47 -8.39
C LEU A 37 2.91 12.78 -8.45
N ARG A 38 2.79 13.40 -9.62
CA ARG A 38 1.98 14.62 -9.80
C ARG A 38 0.51 14.41 -9.39
N LYS A 39 -0.10 13.26 -9.71
CA LYS A 39 -1.48 12.92 -9.31
C LYS A 39 -1.65 12.77 -7.79
N MET A 40 -0.60 12.36 -7.07
CA MET A 40 -0.63 12.26 -5.60
C MET A 40 -0.59 13.64 -4.91
N GLY A 41 -0.30 14.73 -5.63
CA GLY A 41 -0.51 16.09 -5.15
C GLY A 41 0.42 16.49 -3.99
N LYS A 42 -0.13 17.23 -3.02
CA LYS A 42 0.63 17.93 -1.96
C LYS A 42 0.98 17.05 -0.74
N GLU A 43 0.65 15.77 -0.72
CA GLU A 43 0.89 14.86 0.43
C GLU A 43 1.70 13.62 0.05
N ILE A 44 2.71 13.80 -0.82
CA ILE A 44 3.58 12.70 -1.22
C ILE A 44 4.60 12.39 -0.11
N THR A 45 4.54 11.17 0.41
CA THR A 45 5.51 10.64 1.39
C THR A 45 6.68 9.92 0.70
N LYS A 46 7.84 9.82 1.36
CA LYS A 46 9.02 9.08 0.88
C LYS A 46 8.69 7.65 0.44
N LYS A 47 7.89 6.94 1.25
CA LYS A 47 7.43 5.57 0.96
C LYS A 47 6.60 5.48 -0.33
N ALA A 48 5.77 6.49 -0.61
CA ALA A 48 4.98 6.53 -1.84
C ALA A 48 5.87 6.75 -3.07
N ILE A 49 6.93 7.56 -2.93
CA ILE A 49 7.92 7.79 -3.97
C ILE A 49 8.71 6.52 -4.26
N GLU A 50 9.21 5.85 -3.21
CA GLU A 50 9.88 4.55 -3.32
C GLU A 50 8.99 3.51 -4.00
N CYS A 51 7.71 3.42 -3.61
CA CYS A 51 6.74 2.49 -4.23
C CYS A 51 6.53 2.79 -5.73
N VAL A 52 6.39 4.07 -6.10
CA VAL A 52 6.25 4.48 -7.50
C VAL A 52 7.55 4.24 -8.30
N LEU A 53 8.73 4.48 -7.71
CA LEU A 53 10.05 4.29 -8.32
C LEU A 53 10.42 2.82 -8.50
N ALA A 54 10.11 1.99 -7.49
CA ALA A 54 10.23 0.54 -7.52
C ALA A 54 9.33 -0.11 -8.59
N GLY A 55 8.35 0.64 -9.12
CA GLY A 55 7.37 0.11 -10.06
C GLY A 55 6.37 -0.83 -9.40
N GLU A 56 6.30 -0.79 -8.07
CA GLU A 56 5.19 -1.37 -7.34
C GLU A 56 3.95 -0.54 -7.71
N GLU A 57 3.23 -1.00 -8.73
CA GLU A 57 1.81 -0.69 -8.79
C GLU A 57 1.28 -1.02 -7.41
N GLN A 58 0.69 -0.03 -6.73
CA GLN A 58 -0.13 -0.28 -5.57
C GLN A 58 -1.01 -1.47 -5.93
N LYS A 59 -0.63 -2.66 -5.45
CA LYS A 59 -1.48 -3.83 -5.56
C LYS A 59 -2.72 -3.36 -4.85
N LYS A 60 -3.78 -3.09 -5.62
CA LYS A 60 -5.12 -2.98 -5.07
C LYS A 60 -5.22 -4.12 -4.07
N PRO A 61 -5.66 -3.90 -2.83
CA PRO A 61 -5.83 -5.00 -1.90
C PRO A 61 -6.65 -6.03 -2.66
N GLN A 62 -5.99 -7.12 -3.06
CA GLN A 62 -6.65 -8.19 -3.79
C GLN A 62 -7.59 -8.74 -2.74
N SER A 63 -8.86 -8.40 -2.86
CA SER A 63 -9.91 -8.95 -2.02
C SER A 63 -9.99 -10.43 -2.37
N VAL A 64 -9.14 -11.22 -1.74
CA VAL A 64 -9.20 -12.67 -1.82
C VAL A 64 -10.43 -13.06 -1.02
N SER A 65 -11.54 -13.32 -1.70
CA SER A 65 -12.77 -13.79 -1.08
C SER A 65 -12.58 -15.26 -0.71
N VAL A 66 -12.04 -15.50 0.48
CA VAL A 66 -11.95 -16.84 1.05
C VAL A 66 -13.31 -17.19 1.62
N LYS A 67 -13.97 -18.20 1.05
CA LYS A 67 -15.20 -18.77 1.61
C LYS A 67 -14.82 -19.78 2.69
N LEU A 68 -15.32 -19.58 3.91
CA LEU A 68 -15.23 -20.57 4.98
C LEU A 68 -16.23 -21.71 4.68
N PRO A 69 -15.80 -22.98 4.72
CA PRO A 69 -16.71 -24.12 4.65
C PRO A 69 -17.79 -24.03 5.73
N LEU A 70 -19.05 -24.31 5.37
CA LEU A 70 -20.21 -24.22 6.26
C LEU A 70 -20.03 -25.06 7.53
N GLU A 71 -19.41 -26.23 7.44
CA GLU A 71 -19.14 -27.10 8.60
C GLU A 71 -18.25 -26.43 9.67
N LEU A 72 -17.24 -25.67 9.24
CA LEU A 72 -16.39 -24.89 10.14
C LEU A 72 -17.13 -23.69 10.70
N TYR A 73 -17.97 -23.06 9.88
CA TYR A 73 -18.80 -21.96 10.32
C TYR A 73 -19.79 -22.41 11.40
N GLU A 74 -20.55 -23.48 11.18
CA GLU A 74 -21.51 -23.96 12.19
C GLU A 74 -20.81 -24.46 13.46
N ARG A 75 -19.63 -25.09 13.34
CA ARG A 75 -18.89 -25.62 14.49
C ARG A 75 -18.35 -24.55 15.43
N TYR A 76 -17.88 -23.42 14.89
CA TYR A 76 -17.22 -22.36 15.68
C TYR A 76 -18.05 -21.08 15.79
N PHE A 77 -18.91 -20.83 14.81
CA PHE A 77 -19.67 -19.59 14.63
C PHE A 77 -21.19 -19.82 14.53
N GLY A 78 -21.69 -21.06 14.60
CA GLY A 78 -23.11 -21.37 14.40
C GLY A 78 -24.06 -20.77 15.45
N GLN A 79 -23.54 -20.34 16.60
CA GLN A 79 -24.29 -19.63 17.65
C GLN A 79 -23.91 -18.14 17.75
N MET A 80 -23.06 -17.63 16.86
CA MET A 80 -22.57 -16.25 16.88
C MET A 80 -23.25 -15.43 15.79
N ASP A 81 -23.52 -14.17 16.09
CA ASP A 81 -23.97 -13.21 15.10
C ASP A 81 -22.83 -12.81 14.15
N ALA A 82 -23.18 -12.36 12.94
CA ALA A 82 -22.20 -12.01 11.93
C ALA A 82 -21.18 -10.94 12.38
N GLY A 83 -21.56 -10.06 13.32
CA GLY A 83 -20.67 -9.06 13.91
C GLY A 83 -19.62 -9.69 14.81
N ALA A 84 -20.03 -10.58 15.71
CA ALA A 84 -19.12 -11.35 16.57
C ALA A 84 -18.17 -12.24 15.77
N VAL A 85 -18.65 -12.87 14.69
CA VAL A 85 -17.81 -13.66 13.78
C VAL A 85 -16.74 -12.78 13.13
N GLN A 86 -17.13 -11.62 12.62
CA GLN A 86 -16.21 -10.68 12.00
C GLN A 86 -15.15 -10.21 13.00
N GLU A 87 -15.54 -9.84 14.22
CA GLU A 87 -14.60 -9.38 15.25
C GLU A 87 -13.59 -10.47 15.64
N ILE A 88 -14.03 -11.72 15.78
CA ILE A 88 -13.14 -12.85 16.08
C ILE A 88 -12.18 -13.09 14.92
N MET A 89 -12.67 -13.00 13.68
CA MET A 89 -11.85 -13.19 12.49
C MET A 89 -10.80 -12.08 12.37
N GLU A 90 -11.17 -10.82 12.62
CA GLU A 90 -10.24 -9.69 12.66
C GLU A 90 -9.18 -9.88 13.75
N LYS A 91 -9.56 -10.23 14.99
CA LYS A 91 -8.60 -10.48 16.08
C LYS A 91 -7.70 -11.67 15.83
N ALA A 92 -8.21 -12.75 15.23
CA ALA A 92 -7.42 -13.93 14.90
C ALA A 92 -6.40 -13.63 13.78
N LEU A 93 -6.83 -12.90 12.74
CA LEU A 93 -5.96 -12.45 11.66
C LEU A 93 -4.93 -11.45 12.15
N GLU A 94 -5.32 -10.49 13.01
CA GLU A 94 -4.40 -9.56 13.66
C GLU A 94 -3.41 -10.30 14.57
N GLY A 95 -3.84 -11.32 15.31
CA GLY A 95 -2.94 -12.15 16.10
C GLY A 95 -1.95 -12.96 15.25
N TYR A 96 -2.41 -13.48 14.11
CA TYR A 96 -1.59 -14.28 13.19
C TYR A 96 -0.61 -13.43 12.37
N PHE A 97 -1.06 -12.32 11.79
CA PHE A 97 -0.25 -11.41 10.99
C PHE A 97 0.53 -10.40 11.85
N GLY A 98 -0.06 -9.89 12.92
CA GLY A 98 0.56 -8.93 13.84
C GLY A 98 1.77 -9.49 14.57
N LYS A 99 1.79 -10.79 14.91
CA LYS A 99 3.02 -11.44 15.40
C LYS A 99 4.09 -11.59 14.32
N LYS A 100 3.74 -11.67 13.04
CA LYS A 100 4.70 -11.71 11.93
C LYS A 100 5.31 -10.34 11.61
N ALA A 101 4.63 -9.24 11.94
CA ALA A 101 5.12 -7.88 11.70
C ALA A 101 6.14 -7.40 12.77
N ALA A 102 6.20 -8.04 13.94
CA ALA A 102 7.14 -7.70 15.02
C ALA A 102 8.50 -8.42 14.91
N GLY A 103 8.73 -9.22 13.87
CA GLY A 103 9.91 -10.07 13.72
C GLY A 103 10.58 -10.03 12.34
N ALA A 104 10.52 -8.88 11.64
CA ALA A 104 11.25 -8.66 10.40
C ALA A 104 11.92 -7.29 10.39
#